data_AF-A0A849GMH0-F1
#
_entry.id   AF-A0A849GMH0-F1
#
_cell.length_a   1.000
_cell.length_b   1.000
_cell.length_c   1.000
_cell.angle_alpha   90.00
_cell.angle_beta   90.00
_cell.angle_gamma   90.00
#
_symmetry.space_group_name_H-M   'P 1'
#
loop_
_entity.id
_entity.type
_entity.pdbx_description
1 polymer ?
#
loop_
_entity_poly.entity_id
_entity_poly.type
_entity_poly.pdbx_seq_one_letter_code
_entity_poly.pdbx_strand_id
1 'polypeptide(L)'
;MQYPFRWPYLVATAVVCLSGTAVPSGATDPDPTPTLYGTPGLIEMPSARTFEDADLVTTLSGFSGQTRSTLSFQITPRLTGSFRYSRIGGFQPGGRTLYDRSFDISYQILAESGTRPALAIGLRDIVGTGIYSGEYIV
;
A
#
# COMPACT_ATOMS: atom_id res chain seq x y z
N MET A 1 82.71 10.68 30.97
CA MET A 1 83.32 10.60 29.64
C MET A 1 82.25 10.11 28.67
N GLN A 2 82.00 10.89 27.59
CA GLN A 2 81.19 10.64 26.39
C GLN A 2 79.70 10.19 26.47
N TYR A 3 78.81 11.08 26.00
CA TYR A 3 77.60 10.75 25.20
C TYR A 3 78.04 10.21 23.81
N PRO A 4 77.24 9.40 23.06
CA PRO A 4 76.09 9.93 22.28
C PRO A 4 74.92 8.91 22.05
N PHE A 5 73.65 9.35 22.09
CA PHE A 5 72.80 9.70 20.93
C PHE A 5 72.12 8.49 20.25
N ARG A 6 70.77 8.51 20.17
CA ARG A 6 69.96 8.33 18.94
C ARG A 6 68.44 8.45 19.23
N TRP A 7 67.80 9.27 18.39
CA TRP A 7 66.43 9.82 18.26
C TRP A 7 65.20 9.24 19.00
N PRO A 8 64.28 10.12 19.49
CA PRO A 8 62.92 9.78 19.90
C PRO A 8 61.93 9.78 18.72
N TYR A 9 61.07 8.77 18.63
CA TYR A 9 59.92 8.77 17.72
C TYR A 9 58.80 9.63 18.33
N LEU A 10 58.61 10.83 17.78
CA LEU A 10 57.39 11.63 17.97
C LEU A 10 56.25 10.97 17.18
N VAL A 11 55.31 10.34 17.87
CA VAL A 11 54.05 9.88 17.27
C VAL A 11 53.12 11.09 17.16
N ALA A 12 53.09 11.70 15.97
CA ALA A 12 52.10 12.72 15.63
C ALA A 12 50.73 12.05 15.50
N THR A 13 49.79 12.39 16.40
CA THR A 13 48.41 11.92 16.30
C THR A 13 47.65 12.88 15.37
N ALA A 14 47.35 12.42 14.16
CA ALA A 14 46.47 13.14 13.24
C ALA A 14 45.01 12.88 13.64
N VAL A 15 44.32 13.91 14.14
CA VAL A 15 42.87 13.88 14.34
C VAL A 15 42.21 14.07 12.98
N VAL A 16 41.60 13.00 12.46
CA VAL A 16 40.73 13.07 11.27
C VAL A 16 39.34 13.48 11.74
N CYS A 17 38.92 14.70 11.43
CA CYS A 17 37.55 15.14 11.57
C CYS A 17 36.70 14.45 10.49
N LEU A 18 35.95 13.41 10.86
CA LEU A 18 34.95 12.80 10.01
C LEU A 18 33.65 13.62 10.13
N SER A 19 33.46 14.59 9.24
CA SER A 19 32.17 15.27 9.07
C SER A 19 31.20 14.31 8.36
N GLY A 20 30.52 13.47 9.16
CA GLY A 20 29.42 12.66 8.68
C GLY A 20 28.25 13.56 8.30
N THR A 21 28.01 13.73 7.00
CA THR A 21 26.77 14.32 6.50
C THR A 21 25.61 13.43 6.93
N ALA A 22 24.76 13.91 7.84
CA ALA A 22 23.50 13.25 8.15
C ALA A 22 22.64 13.27 6.88
N VAL A 23 22.54 12.11 6.21
CA VAL A 23 21.54 11.91 5.17
C VAL A 23 20.21 11.82 5.93
N PRO A 24 19.26 12.75 5.76
CA PRO A 24 17.94 12.57 6.36
C PRO A 24 17.33 11.33 5.73
N SER A 25 17.20 10.25 6.50
CA SER A 25 16.35 9.13 6.16
C SER A 25 14.90 9.56 6.41
N GLY A 26 14.40 10.44 5.54
CA GLY A 26 12.96 10.60 5.38
C GLY A 26 12.47 9.33 4.70
N ALA A 27 11.94 8.39 5.47
CA ALA A 27 11.16 7.30 4.90
C ALA A 27 10.01 7.95 4.12
N THR A 28 10.18 8.05 2.80
CA THR A 28 9.06 8.40 1.92
C THR A 28 8.16 7.18 1.97
N ASP A 29 7.05 7.31 2.66
CA ASP A 29 6.08 6.24 2.75
C ASP A 29 5.57 5.99 1.32
N PRO A 30 5.75 4.78 0.74
CA PRO A 30 5.40 4.56 -0.66
C PRO A 30 3.92 4.84 -0.89
N ASP A 31 3.58 5.39 -2.05
CA ASP A 31 2.17 5.61 -2.38
C ASP A 31 1.38 4.29 -2.24
N PRO A 32 0.15 4.34 -1.70
CA PRO A 32 -0.65 3.14 -1.55
C PRO A 32 -0.88 2.50 -2.91
N THR A 33 -0.62 1.20 -2.99
CA THR A 33 -0.85 0.43 -4.20
C THR A 33 -2.26 -0.15 -4.22
N PRO A 34 -2.87 -0.38 -5.39
CA PRO A 34 -4.12 -1.12 -5.48
C PRO A 34 -3.90 -2.61 -5.20
N THR A 35 -4.81 -3.20 -4.44
CA THR A 35 -4.98 -4.66 -4.29
C THR A 35 -5.47 -5.29 -5.59
N LEU A 36 -5.53 -6.62 -5.64
CA LEU A 36 -6.18 -7.36 -6.73
C LEU A 36 -7.68 -7.05 -6.83
N TYR A 37 -8.28 -6.52 -5.75
CA TYR A 37 -9.64 -6.00 -5.70
C TYR A 37 -9.75 -4.50 -6.03
N GLY A 38 -8.63 -3.79 -6.20
CA GLY A 38 -8.57 -2.36 -6.55
C GLY A 38 -8.68 -1.40 -5.36
N THR A 39 -8.76 -1.90 -4.13
CA THR A 39 -8.72 -1.06 -2.91
C THR A 39 -7.28 -0.74 -2.51
N PRO A 40 -7.01 0.33 -1.73
CA PRO A 40 -5.69 0.56 -1.15
C PRO A 40 -5.21 -0.64 -0.32
N GLY A 41 -3.97 -1.07 -0.53
CA GLY A 41 -3.42 -2.20 0.18
C GLY A 41 -2.30 -2.93 -0.55
N LEU A 42 -1.97 -4.12 -0.07
CA LEU A 42 -0.91 -4.94 -0.62
C LEU A 42 -1.47 -6.29 -1.05
N ILE A 43 -1.47 -6.54 -2.36
CA ILE A 43 -1.96 -7.79 -2.96
C ILE A 43 -3.44 -8.03 -2.61
N GLU A 44 -3.74 -8.76 -1.53
CA GLU A 44 -5.10 -9.00 -1.03
C GLU A 44 -5.34 -8.42 0.37
N MET A 45 -4.32 -7.82 0.98
CA MET A 45 -4.38 -7.23 2.31
C MET A 45 -4.89 -5.79 2.20
N PRO A 46 -6.09 -5.48 2.71
CA PRO A 46 -6.55 -4.10 2.78
C PRO A 46 -5.66 -3.30 3.75
N SER A 47 -5.46 -2.02 3.47
CA SER A 47 -4.81 -1.09 4.40
C SER A 47 -5.72 0.10 4.70
N ALA A 48 -5.44 0.79 5.81
CA ALA A 48 -6.15 2.02 6.16
C ALA A 48 -5.61 3.27 5.44
N ARG A 49 -4.73 3.10 4.45
CA ARG A 49 -4.21 4.19 3.61
C ARG A 49 -5.23 4.57 2.53
N THR A 50 -5.11 5.77 1.99
CA THR A 50 -6.00 6.32 0.95
C THR A 50 -5.18 6.80 -0.23
N PHE A 51 -5.73 6.69 -1.45
CA PHE A 51 -5.12 7.31 -2.62
C PHE A 51 -5.14 8.84 -2.52
N GLU A 52 -4.48 9.52 -3.45
CA GLU A 52 -4.57 10.98 -3.55
C GLU A 52 -6.00 11.41 -3.89
N ASP A 53 -6.38 12.62 -3.48
CA ASP A 53 -7.73 13.14 -3.72
C ASP A 53 -8.03 13.23 -5.22
N ALA A 54 -9.25 12.85 -5.61
CA ALA A 54 -9.68 12.75 -7.00
C ALA A 54 -8.85 11.80 -7.89
N ASP A 55 -8.11 10.85 -7.30
CA ASP A 55 -7.38 9.83 -8.06
C ASP A 55 -8.33 8.75 -8.62
N LEU A 56 -8.06 8.34 -9.85
CA LEU A 56 -8.82 7.31 -10.58
C LEU A 56 -7.89 6.15 -10.93
N VAL A 57 -8.04 5.06 -10.20
CA VAL A 57 -7.24 3.84 -10.38
C VAL A 57 -8.07 2.81 -11.13
N THR A 58 -7.55 2.34 -12.27
CA THR A 58 -8.14 1.23 -13.01
C THR A 58 -7.21 0.03 -12.95
N THR A 59 -7.74 -1.12 -12.54
CA THR A 59 -6.98 -2.35 -12.38
C THR A 59 -7.65 -3.48 -13.17
N LEU A 60 -6.85 -4.24 -13.89
CA LEU A 60 -7.27 -5.48 -14.54
C LEU A 60 -6.48 -6.64 -13.93
N SER A 61 -7.18 -7.52 -13.23
CA SER A 61 -6.59 -8.71 -12.61
C SER A 61 -7.26 -9.97 -13.13
N GLY A 62 -6.53 -11.07 -13.20
CA GLY A 62 -7.07 -12.32 -13.69
C GLY A 62 -6.38 -13.51 -13.08
N PHE A 63 -7.16 -14.51 -12.67
CA PHE A 63 -6.65 -15.74 -12.10
C PHE A 63 -7.52 -16.93 -12.51
N SER A 64 -6.91 -17.94 -13.13
CA SER A 64 -7.51 -19.25 -13.46
C SER A 64 -8.93 -19.17 -14.05
N GLY A 65 -9.10 -18.43 -15.16
CA GLY A 65 -10.39 -18.28 -15.84
C GLY A 65 -11.37 -17.27 -15.21
N GLN A 66 -10.93 -16.57 -14.17
CA GLN A 66 -11.61 -15.38 -13.66
C GLN A 66 -10.90 -14.12 -14.17
N THR A 67 -11.66 -13.16 -14.67
CA THR A 67 -11.15 -11.82 -15.01
C THR A 67 -11.92 -10.81 -14.20
N ARG A 68 -11.21 -9.87 -13.57
CA ARG A 68 -11.78 -8.82 -12.75
C ARG A 68 -11.24 -7.49 -13.27
N SER A 69 -12.15 -6.59 -13.58
CA SER A 69 -11.82 -5.20 -13.88
C SER A 69 -12.38 -4.36 -12.75
N THR A 70 -11.50 -3.67 -12.03
CA THR A 70 -11.89 -2.74 -10.98
C THR A 70 -11.58 -1.32 -11.42
N LEU A 71 -12.52 -0.42 -11.17
CA LEU A 71 -12.37 1.01 -11.26
C LEU A 71 -12.58 1.59 -9.86
N SER A 72 -11.54 2.20 -9.30
CA SER A 72 -11.54 2.82 -7.99
C SER A 72 -11.39 4.31 -8.13
N PHE A 73 -12.21 5.07 -7.43
CA PHE A 73 -12.18 6.52 -7.44
C PHE A 73 -12.13 7.05 -6.01
N GLN A 74 -11.16 7.93 -5.76
CA GLN A 74 -11.06 8.63 -4.49
C GLN A 74 -12.00 9.84 -4.49
N ILE A 75 -13.17 9.70 -3.85
CA ILE A 75 -14.23 10.72 -3.86
C ILE A 75 -13.86 11.89 -2.93
N THR A 76 -13.29 11.57 -1.77
CA THR A 76 -12.75 12.54 -0.81
C THR A 76 -11.47 11.96 -0.20
N PRO A 77 -10.64 12.74 0.52
CA PRO A 77 -9.42 12.22 1.16
C PRO A 77 -9.63 11.06 2.14
N ARG A 78 -10.89 10.78 2.54
CA ARG A 78 -11.24 9.69 3.45
C ARG A 78 -12.22 8.67 2.87
N LEU A 79 -12.81 8.94 1.71
CA LEU A 79 -13.84 8.09 1.11
C LEU A 79 -13.40 7.63 -0.27
N THR A 80 -13.25 6.32 -0.41
CA THR A 80 -12.93 5.64 -1.67
C THR A 80 -14.13 4.81 -2.10
N GLY A 81 -14.53 4.95 -3.36
CA GLY A 81 -15.52 4.07 -3.98
C GLY A 81 -14.86 3.21 -5.05
N SER A 82 -15.16 1.91 -5.06
CA SER A 82 -14.60 0.98 -6.03
C SER A 82 -15.73 0.20 -6.71
N PHE A 83 -15.77 0.25 -8.03
CA PHE A 83 -16.67 -0.55 -8.85
C PHE A 83 -15.89 -1.68 -9.50
N ARG A 84 -16.33 -2.91 -9.27
CA ARG A 84 -15.68 -4.11 -9.83
C ARG A 84 -16.64 -4.88 -10.71
N TYR A 85 -16.14 -5.25 -11.88
CA TYR A 85 -16.78 -6.15 -12.83
C TYR A 85 -16.00 -7.45 -12.90
N SER A 86 -16.60 -8.56 -12.49
CA SER A 86 -15.96 -9.88 -12.54
C SER A 86 -16.66 -10.81 -13.52
N ARG A 87 -15.85 -11.59 -14.23
CA ARG A 87 -16.26 -12.63 -15.16
C ARG A 87 -15.65 -13.94 -14.71
N ILE A 88 -16.48 -14.92 -14.38
CA ILE A 88 -16.04 -16.26 -13.96
C ILE A 88 -16.56 -17.27 -15.00
N GLY A 89 -15.66 -17.81 -15.81
CA GLY A 89 -16.01 -18.84 -16.78
C GLY A 89 -16.42 -20.14 -16.08
N GLY A 90 -17.55 -20.74 -16.48
CA GLY A 90 -17.94 -22.08 -16.05
C GLY A 90 -18.46 -22.23 -14.61
N PHE A 91 -18.76 -21.13 -13.91
CA PHE A 91 -19.20 -21.17 -12.51
C PHE A 91 -20.66 -21.59 -12.31
N GLN A 92 -21.52 -21.37 -13.31
CA GLN A 92 -22.94 -21.71 -13.23
C GLN A 92 -23.23 -23.13 -13.78
N PRO A 93 -24.32 -23.78 -13.33
CA PRO A 93 -24.78 -25.05 -13.88
C PRO A 93 -24.88 -24.98 -15.42
N GLY A 94 -24.28 -25.96 -16.11
CA GLY A 94 -24.21 -25.99 -17.57
C GLY A 94 -23.03 -25.22 -18.18
N GLY A 95 -22.02 -24.83 -17.40
CA GLY A 95 -20.79 -24.20 -17.91
C GLY A 95 -20.97 -22.73 -18.31
N ARG A 96 -22.07 -22.09 -17.87
CA ARG A 96 -22.35 -20.68 -18.18
C ARG A 96 -21.40 -19.76 -17.42
N THR A 97 -21.01 -18.67 -18.09
CA THR A 97 -20.16 -17.63 -17.49
C THR A 97 -20.98 -16.79 -16.52
N LEU A 98 -20.51 -16.63 -15.29
CA LEU A 98 -21.07 -15.68 -14.34
C LEU A 98 -20.48 -14.30 -14.61
N TYR A 99 -21.36 -13.31 -14.73
CA TYR A 99 -21.01 -11.89 -14.76
C TYR A 99 -21.53 -11.25 -13.50
N ASP A 100 -20.63 -10.72 -12.68
CA ASP A 100 -20.95 -10.09 -11.43
C ASP A 100 -20.45 -8.64 -11.42
N ARG A 101 -21.28 -7.77 -10.87
CA ARG A 101 -21.04 -6.33 -10.73
C ARG A 101 -21.12 -6.06 -9.25
N SER A 102 -20.03 -5.64 -8.64
CA SER A 102 -19.96 -5.38 -7.20
C SER A 102 -19.51 -3.94 -6.97
N PHE A 103 -20.17 -3.26 -6.03
CA PHE A 103 -19.77 -1.93 -5.57
C PHE A 103 -19.23 -2.01 -4.14
N ASP A 104 -18.02 -1.49 -3.96
CA ASP A 104 -17.28 -1.49 -2.71
C ASP A 104 -17.11 -0.03 -2.24
N ILE A 105 -17.22 0.21 -0.92
CA ILE A 105 -17.01 1.51 -0.30
C ILE A 105 -16.03 1.34 0.84
N SER A 106 -15.00 2.19 0.89
CA SER A 106 -14.04 2.24 2.00
C SER A 106 -14.01 3.65 2.60
N TYR A 107 -14.10 3.73 3.92
CA TYR A 107 -14.04 4.98 4.67
C TYR A 107 -12.95 4.95 5.72
N GLN A 108 -12.02 5.91 5.65
CA GLN A 108 -10.98 6.11 6.64
C GLN A 108 -11.53 6.92 7.82
N ILE A 109 -11.59 6.28 8.99
CA ILE A 109 -12.07 6.87 10.24
C ILE A 109 -10.96 7.74 10.85
N LEU A 110 -9.75 7.18 10.93
CA LEU A 110 -8.57 7.84 11.51
C LEU A 110 -7.43 7.83 10.50
N ALA A 111 -6.84 8.99 10.26
CA ALA A 111 -5.60 9.11 9.51
C ALA A 111 -4.40 8.83 10.42
N GLU A 112 -3.35 8.24 9.87
CA GLU A 112 -2.11 7.96 10.58
C GLU A 112 -1.44 9.26 11.05
N SER A 113 -1.01 9.32 12.31
CA SER A 113 -0.28 10.49 12.82
C SER A 113 0.57 10.14 14.03
N GLY A 114 1.90 10.16 13.87
CA GLY A 114 2.84 9.94 14.97
C GLY A 114 2.61 8.60 15.68
N THR A 115 1.91 8.63 16.82
CA THR A 115 1.56 7.45 17.63
C THR A 115 0.13 6.93 17.39
N ARG A 116 -0.67 7.63 16.58
CA ARG A 116 -2.05 7.24 16.26
C ARG A 116 -2.06 6.34 15.04
N PRO A 117 -2.55 5.09 15.14
CA PRO A 117 -2.69 4.22 14.00
C PRO A 117 -3.79 4.76 13.07
N ALA A 118 -3.66 4.49 11.78
CA ALA A 118 -4.77 4.66 10.85
C ALA A 118 -5.84 3.60 11.12
N LEU A 119 -7.10 3.99 10.96
CA LEU A 119 -8.26 3.10 11.07
C LEU A 119 -9.18 3.32 9.89
N ALA A 120 -9.55 2.26 9.19
CA ALA A 120 -10.51 2.31 8.09
C ALA A 120 -11.52 1.17 8.21
N ILE A 121 -12.73 1.43 7.72
CA ILE A 121 -13.79 0.45 7.56
C ILE A 121 -14.16 0.36 6.09
N GLY A 122 -14.34 -0.86 5.58
CA GLY A 122 -14.79 -1.08 4.22
C GLY A 122 -15.93 -2.07 4.14
N LEU A 123 -16.85 -1.77 3.24
CA LEU A 123 -18.00 -2.59 2.88
C LEU A 123 -17.82 -3.04 1.43
N ARG A 124 -17.84 -4.35 1.20
CA ARG A 124 -17.66 -4.97 -0.11
C ARG A 124 -18.96 -5.57 -0.60
N ASP A 125 -19.19 -5.43 -1.91
CA ASP A 125 -20.34 -6.01 -2.62
C ASP A 125 -21.70 -5.55 -2.05
N ILE A 126 -21.88 -4.23 -1.91
CA ILE A 126 -23.16 -3.64 -1.47
C ILE A 126 -24.23 -3.84 -2.55
N VAL A 127 -23.81 -3.72 -3.81
CA VAL A 127 -24.68 -3.85 -5.00
C VAL A 127 -24.05 -4.86 -5.94
N GLY A 128 -24.42 -6.13 -5.79
CA GLY A 128 -23.96 -7.23 -6.63
C GLY A 128 -24.61 -8.57 -6.30
N THR A 129 -23.96 -9.67 -6.68
CA THR A 129 -24.51 -11.03 -6.45
C THR A 129 -24.27 -11.57 -5.04
N GLY A 130 -23.51 -10.85 -4.20
CA GLY A 130 -23.24 -11.23 -2.81
C GLY A 130 -22.12 -12.25 -2.65
N ILE A 131 -21.54 -12.74 -3.75
CA ILE A 131 -20.52 -13.80 -3.74
C ILE A 131 -19.21 -13.32 -3.11
N TYR A 132 -18.90 -12.02 -3.23
CA TYR A 132 -17.70 -11.41 -2.66
C TYR A 132 -18.02 -10.43 -1.53
N SER A 133 -19.24 -10.50 -0.98
CA SER A 133 -19.67 -9.63 0.10
C SER A 133 -18.89 -9.87 1.37
N GLY A 134 -18.50 -8.76 2.00
CA GLY A 134 -17.71 -8.79 3.21
C GLY A 134 -17.51 -7.41 3.78
N GLU A 135 -17.19 -7.36 5.06
CA GLU A 135 -16.89 -6.15 5.80
C GLU A 135 -15.49 -6.30 6.38
N TYR A 136 -14.72 -5.23 6.41
CA TYR A 136 -13.40 -5.26 7.02
C TYR A 136 -13.13 -3.99 7.83
N ILE A 137 -12.33 -4.16 8.86
CA ILE A 137 -11.80 -3.09 9.70
C ILE A 137 -10.29 -3.31 9.74
N VAL A 138 -9.52 -2.28 9.43
CA VAL A 138 -8.05 -2.27 9.47
C VAL A 138 -7.58 -1.11 10.31
#